data_AF-A0A7J8TDH1-F1
#
_entry.id   AF-A0A7J8TDH1-F1
#
_cell.length_a   1.000
_cell.length_b   1.000
_cell.length_c   1.000
_cell.angle_alpha   90.00
_cell.angle_beta   90.00
_cell.angle_gamma   90.00
#
_symmetry.space_group_name_H-M   'P 1'
#
loop_
_entity.id
_entity.type
_entity.pdbx_description
1 polymer ?
#
loop_
_entity_poly.entity_id
_entity_poly.type
_entity_poly.pdbx_seq_one_letter_code
_entity_poly.pdbx_strand_id
1 'polypeptide(L)'
;DLVRSLGADEVLDYKTPDGVALKSPSGRKYDVIIHCAHNIPWSTFSANLTPKGKVVDTTPGFGTLMSVAAKKIKCSKKQLIPLFTSPKKENLDFLVELVKAGKLRPIIDSKHPLSKAENAWAKSIEGHATGKILVEP
;
A
#
# COMPACT_ATOMS: atom_id res chain seq x y z
N ASP A 1 9.47 14.09 0.39
CA ASP A 1 9.53 14.58 1.79
C ASP A 1 8.43 14.07 2.71
N LEU A 2 7.16 14.08 2.32
CA LEU A 2 6.06 13.65 3.20
C LEU A 2 6.30 12.28 3.86
N VAL A 3 6.56 11.23 3.07
CA VAL A 3 6.70 9.87 3.62
C VAL A 3 7.90 9.73 4.58
N ARG A 4 8.97 10.52 4.40
CA ARG A 4 10.08 10.60 5.38
C ARG A 4 9.60 11.23 6.69
N SER A 5 8.81 12.30 6.61
CA SER A 5 8.22 12.93 7.81
C SER A 5 7.25 12.01 8.56
N LEU A 6 6.74 10.96 7.90
CA LEU A 6 5.91 9.91 8.52
C LEU A 6 6.74 8.77 9.13
N GLY A 7 8.07 8.84 9.06
CA GLY A 7 8.98 7.85 9.65
C GLY A 7 9.51 6.78 8.69
N ALA A 8 9.37 6.96 7.37
CA ALA A 8 9.97 6.03 6.42
C ALA A 8 11.51 6.14 6.40
N ASP A 9 12.20 5.04 6.69
CA ASP A 9 13.68 4.97 6.61
C ASP A 9 14.18 5.09 5.16
N GLU A 10 13.47 4.45 4.23
CA GLU A 10 13.79 4.45 2.80
C GLU A 10 12.61 4.96 1.98
N VAL A 11 12.93 5.75 0.97
CA VAL A 11 11.95 6.29 0.03
C VAL A 11 12.48 6.10 -1.37
N LEU A 12 11.63 5.56 -2.23
CA LEU A 12 11.90 5.35 -3.64
C LEU A 12 11.01 6.26 -4.47
N ASP A 13 11.61 6.94 -5.43
CA ASP A 13 10.88 7.64 -6.48
C ASP A 13 10.60 6.67 -7.62
N TYR A 14 9.34 6.30 -7.80
CA TYR A 14 8.91 5.37 -8.83
C TYR A 14 9.15 5.88 -10.26
N LYS A 15 9.49 7.16 -10.45
CA LYS A 15 9.90 7.71 -11.75
C LYS A 15 11.35 7.39 -12.12
N THR A 16 12.11 6.85 -11.18
CA THR A 16 13.51 6.46 -11.38
C THR A 16 13.64 4.96 -11.69
N PRO A 17 14.71 4.52 -12.39
CA PRO A 17 14.93 3.09 -12.64
C PRO A 17 14.97 2.24 -11.37
N ASP A 18 15.60 2.74 -10.30
CA ASP A 18 15.68 2.05 -9.02
C ASP A 18 14.29 1.95 -8.35
N GLY A 19 13.46 2.98 -8.46
CA GLY A 19 12.09 2.95 -7.95
C GLY A 19 11.17 2.01 -8.72
N VAL A 20 11.27 1.97 -10.05
CA VAL A 20 10.54 0.98 -10.87
C VAL A 20 10.94 -0.46 -10.51
N ALA A 21 12.23 -0.67 -10.25
CA ALA A 21 12.75 -1.97 -9.80
C ALA A 21 12.48 -2.29 -8.31
N LEU A 22 11.89 -1.35 -7.57
CA LEU A 22 11.71 -1.40 -6.11
C LEU A 22 13.00 -1.74 -5.35
N LYS A 23 14.15 -1.27 -5.85
CA LYS A 23 15.47 -1.62 -5.32
C LYS A 23 15.73 -0.87 -4.03
N SER A 24 15.93 -1.58 -2.92
CA SER A 24 16.26 -0.94 -1.63
C SER A 24 17.56 -0.12 -1.73
N PRO A 25 17.56 1.17 -1.35
CA PRO A 25 18.75 2.00 -1.31
C PRO A 25 19.87 1.45 -0.41
N SER A 26 19.53 0.77 0.70
CA SER A 26 20.53 0.10 1.57
C SER A 26 20.78 -1.36 1.21
N GLY A 27 20.09 -1.90 0.21
CA GLY A 27 20.16 -3.32 -0.16
C GLY A 27 19.43 -4.26 0.82
N ARG A 28 18.70 -3.73 1.79
CA ARG A 28 17.89 -4.52 2.74
C ARG A 28 16.89 -5.40 2.02
N LYS A 29 16.66 -6.58 2.59
CA LYS A 29 15.58 -7.49 2.20
C LYS A 29 14.45 -7.40 3.21
N TYR A 30 13.23 -7.53 2.73
CA TYR A 30 12.02 -7.32 3.51
C TYR A 30 11.31 -8.65 3.80
N ASP A 31 10.85 -8.81 5.04
CA ASP A 31 10.01 -9.95 5.45
C ASP A 31 8.57 -9.80 4.98
N VAL A 32 8.08 -8.56 4.89
CA VAL A 32 6.73 -8.23 4.44
C VAL A 32 6.79 -7.05 3.48
N ILE A 33 6.12 -7.18 2.35
CA ILE A 33 5.81 -6.09 1.43
C ILE A 33 4.29 -5.94 1.40
N ILE A 34 3.78 -4.74 1.67
CA ILE A 34 2.36 -4.41 1.52
C ILE A 34 2.20 -3.73 0.16
N HIS A 35 1.47 -4.38 -0.75
CA HIS A 35 1.28 -3.93 -2.13
C HIS A 35 -0.14 -3.39 -2.32
N CYS A 36 -0.24 -2.12 -2.72
CA CYS A 36 -1.50 -1.43 -2.98
C CYS A 36 -1.55 -0.77 -4.37
N ALA A 37 -0.56 -1.06 -5.23
CA ALA A 37 -0.46 -0.51 -6.58
C ALA A 37 -0.97 -1.54 -7.59
N HIS A 38 -1.29 -1.11 -8.81
CA HIS A 38 -1.71 -2.03 -9.86
C HIS A 38 -0.52 -2.43 -10.74
N ASN A 39 -0.61 -3.61 -11.36
CA ASN A 39 0.27 -4.05 -12.46
C ASN A 39 1.77 -4.15 -12.15
N ILE A 40 2.17 -4.43 -10.90
CA ILE A 40 3.58 -4.73 -10.58
C ILE A 40 3.81 -6.25 -10.61
N PRO A 41 4.74 -6.76 -11.44
CA PRO A 41 5.02 -8.18 -11.50
C PRO A 41 5.57 -8.75 -10.19
N TRP A 42 5.25 -10.00 -9.89
CA TRP A 42 5.79 -10.70 -8.72
C TRP A 42 7.33 -10.68 -8.65
N SER A 43 8.01 -10.79 -9.80
CA SER A 43 9.47 -10.81 -9.90
C SER A 43 10.11 -9.59 -9.22
N THR A 44 9.50 -8.41 -9.39
CA THR A 44 9.95 -7.13 -8.80
C THR A 44 9.96 -7.19 -7.28
N PHE A 45 8.93 -7.77 -6.66
CA PHE A 45 8.92 -7.98 -5.20
C PHE A 45 9.91 -9.05 -4.77
N SER A 46 9.97 -10.15 -5.52
CA SER A 46 10.72 -11.34 -5.14
C SER A 46 12.22 -11.09 -4.96
N ALA A 47 12.77 -10.16 -5.74
CA ALA A 47 14.16 -9.74 -5.65
C ALA A 47 14.47 -9.04 -4.31
N ASN A 48 13.48 -8.40 -3.70
CA ASN A 48 13.62 -7.61 -2.47
C ASN A 48 13.15 -8.34 -1.20
N LEU A 49 12.62 -9.55 -1.31
CA LEU A 49 12.16 -10.35 -0.17
C LEU A 49 13.26 -11.21 0.46
N THR A 50 13.17 -11.41 1.77
CA THR A 50 13.90 -12.45 2.50
C THR A 50 13.48 -13.86 2.03
N PRO A 51 14.23 -14.93 2.34
CA PRO A 51 13.89 -16.29 1.89
C PRO A 51 12.51 -16.81 2.30
N LYS A 52 11.90 -16.25 3.36
CA LYS A 52 10.54 -16.56 3.84
C LYS A 52 9.58 -15.38 3.72
N GLY A 53 9.96 -14.35 2.96
CA GLY A 53 9.22 -13.11 2.86
C GLY A 53 7.85 -13.26 2.20
N LYS A 54 6.95 -12.35 2.54
CA LYS A 54 5.56 -12.33 2.11
C LYS A 54 5.24 -11.03 1.39
N VAL A 55 4.47 -11.11 0.32
CA VAL A 55 3.78 -9.93 -0.24
C VAL A 55 2.32 -10.04 0.12
N VAL A 56 1.78 -9.03 0.79
CA VAL A 56 0.35 -8.89 1.07
C VAL A 56 -0.21 -7.93 0.04
N ASP A 57 -1.06 -8.43 -0.84
CA ASP A 57 -1.68 -7.65 -1.92
C ASP A 57 -3.08 -7.20 -1.49
N THR A 58 -3.27 -5.89 -1.34
CA THR A 58 -4.55 -5.29 -0.92
C THR A 58 -5.50 -5.05 -2.10
N THR A 59 -5.03 -5.23 -3.33
CA THR A 59 -5.81 -5.08 -4.56
C THR A 59 -5.69 -6.35 -5.42
N PRO A 60 -6.05 -7.53 -4.88
CA PRO A 60 -5.78 -8.79 -5.55
C PRO A 60 -6.56 -8.92 -6.86
N GLY A 61 -5.84 -9.00 -7.96
CA GLY A 61 -6.39 -9.28 -9.29
C GLY A 61 -6.16 -10.73 -9.75
N PHE A 62 -6.56 -11.02 -10.99
CA PHE A 62 -6.37 -12.35 -11.60
C PHE A 62 -4.89 -12.78 -11.61
N GLY A 63 -3.97 -11.87 -11.92
CA GLY A 63 -2.53 -12.15 -11.92
C GLY A 63 -1.98 -12.53 -10.53
N THR A 64 -2.52 -11.93 -9.46
CA THR A 64 -2.21 -12.27 -8.07
C THR A 64 -2.64 -13.71 -7.77
N LEU A 65 -3.88 -14.07 -8.12
CA LEU A 65 -4.40 -15.42 -7.89
C LEU A 65 -3.61 -16.50 -8.64
N MET A 66 -3.26 -16.25 -9.90
CA MET A 66 -2.40 -17.16 -10.69
C MET A 66 -1.01 -17.34 -10.06
N SER A 67 -0.43 -16.25 -9.56
CA SER A 67 0.88 -16.29 -8.88
C SER A 67 0.83 -17.07 -7.57
N VAL A 68 -0.26 -16.96 -6.80
CA VAL A 68 -0.49 -17.75 -5.59
C VAL A 68 -0.56 -19.25 -5.92
N ALA A 69 -1.35 -19.62 -6.92
CA ALA A 69 -1.51 -21.02 -7.33
C ALA A 69 -0.16 -21.63 -7.78
N ALA A 70 0.58 -20.93 -8.64
CA ALA A 70 1.90 -21.37 -9.10
C ALA A 70 2.89 -21.58 -7.94
N LYS A 71 2.84 -20.74 -6.91
CA LYS A 71 3.71 -20.85 -5.73
C LYS A 71 3.38 -22.04 -4.84
N LYS A 72 2.09 -22.35 -4.70
CA LYS A 72 1.64 -23.53 -3.95
C LYS A 72 2.16 -24.80 -4.61
N ILE A 73 2.12 -24.87 -5.94
CA ILE A 73 2.67 -25.98 -6.73
C ILE A 73 4.19 -26.08 -6.58
N LYS A 74 4.90 -24.94 -6.60
CA LYS A 74 6.37 -24.89 -6.48
C LYS A 74 6.89 -24.99 -5.03
N CYS A 75 6.03 -25.25 -4.04
CA CYS A 75 6.39 -25.27 -2.61
C CYS A 75 7.26 -24.08 -2.18
N SER A 76 6.98 -22.89 -2.72
CA SER A 76 7.84 -21.73 -2.52
C SER A 76 7.76 -21.23 -1.08
N LYS A 77 8.93 -21.01 -0.46
CA LYS A 77 9.02 -20.39 0.88
C LYS A 77 8.60 -18.91 0.88
N LYS A 78 8.67 -18.24 -0.28
CA LYS A 78 8.18 -16.86 -0.48
C LYS A 78 6.71 -16.88 -0.88
N GLN A 79 5.86 -16.17 -0.17
CA GLN A 79 4.41 -16.22 -0.37
C GLN A 79 3.85 -14.92 -0.94
N LEU A 80 2.80 -15.05 -1.73
CA LEU A 80 1.90 -13.96 -2.10
C LEU A 80 0.59 -14.23 -1.39
N ILE A 81 0.06 -13.24 -0.68
CA ILE A 81 -1.14 -13.35 0.15
C ILE A 81 -2.13 -12.31 -0.35
N PRO A 82 -3.19 -12.73 -1.05
CA PRO A 82 -4.26 -11.82 -1.42
C PRO A 82 -5.04 -11.45 -0.16
N LEU A 83 -5.16 -10.16 0.12
CA LEU A 83 -5.89 -9.66 1.28
C LEU A 83 -7.29 -9.26 0.85
N PHE A 84 -8.27 -9.99 1.38
CA PHE A 84 -9.69 -9.63 1.30
C PHE A 84 -10.12 -9.12 2.66
N THR A 85 -10.38 -7.82 2.78
CA THR A 85 -10.78 -7.21 4.05
C THR A 85 -12.28 -6.99 4.10
N SER A 86 -12.90 -7.45 5.18
CA SER A 86 -14.23 -6.99 5.56
C SER A 86 -14.10 -6.04 6.74
N PRO A 87 -14.69 -4.83 6.70
CA PRO A 87 -14.67 -3.92 7.83
C PRO A 87 -15.31 -4.60 9.04
N LYS A 88 -14.59 -4.63 10.16
CA LYS A 88 -15.10 -5.14 11.44
C LYS A 88 -15.09 -4.01 12.46
N LYS A 89 -16.11 -3.96 13.30
CA LYS A 89 -16.25 -2.92 14.33
C LYS A 89 -14.99 -2.85 15.21
N GLU A 90 -14.49 -3.99 15.66
CA GLU A 90 -13.35 -4.08 16.57
C GLU A 90 -12.08 -3.48 15.95
N ASN A 91 -11.88 -3.71 14.64
CA ASN A 91 -10.75 -3.15 13.90
C ASN A 91 -10.87 -1.63 13.76
N LEU A 92 -12.08 -1.12 13.49
CA LEU A 92 -12.33 0.33 13.38
C LEU A 92 -12.20 1.03 14.73
N ASP A 93 -12.73 0.43 15.79
CA ASP A 93 -12.59 0.92 17.17
C ASP A 93 -11.10 1.00 17.54
N PHE A 94 -10.30 -0.02 17.21
CA PHE A 94 -8.85 0.00 17.41
C PHE A 94 -8.16 1.17 16.70
N LEU A 95 -8.52 1.44 15.43
CA LEU A 95 -7.98 2.58 14.69
C LEU A 95 -8.37 3.92 15.34
N VAL A 96 -9.60 4.05 15.82
CA VAL A 96 -10.07 5.25 16.55
C VAL A 96 -9.26 5.46 17.82
N GLU A 97 -9.00 4.41 18.60
CA GLU A 97 -8.18 4.51 19.81
C GLU A 97 -6.73 4.92 19.50
N LEU A 98 -6.15 4.44 18.40
CA LEU A 98 -4.83 4.91 17.95
C LEU A 98 -4.82 6.40 17.60
N VAL A 99 -5.89 6.90 16.97
CA VAL A 99 -6.03 8.33 16.63
C VAL A 99 -6.19 9.16 17.90
N LYS A 100 -7.06 8.76 18.84
CA LYS A 100 -7.24 9.44 20.13
C LYS A 100 -5.94 9.49 20.94
N ALA A 101 -5.16 8.42 20.90
CA ALA A 101 -3.86 8.35 21.57
C ALA A 101 -2.74 9.11 20.84
N GLY A 102 -3.02 9.74 19.69
CA GLY A 102 -2.02 10.45 18.88
C GLY A 102 -1.00 9.54 18.18
N LYS A 103 -1.19 8.22 18.22
CA LYS A 103 -0.29 7.23 17.61
C LYS A 103 -0.55 7.04 16.11
N LEU A 104 -1.74 7.42 15.64
CA LEU A 104 -2.12 7.43 14.24
C LEU A 104 -2.65 8.81 13.88
N ARG A 105 -2.11 9.40 12.80
CA ARG A 105 -2.55 10.70 12.30
C ARG A 105 -2.99 10.58 10.85
N PRO A 106 -4.27 10.82 10.51
CA PRO A 106 -4.70 10.89 9.13
C PRO A 106 -4.08 12.12 8.45
N ILE A 107 -3.46 11.93 7.30
CA ILE A 107 -3.02 13.03 6.45
C ILE A 107 -4.22 13.43 5.58
N ILE A 108 -4.65 14.68 5.72
CA ILE A 108 -5.72 15.26 4.90
C ILE A 108 -5.06 16.03 3.77
N ASP A 109 -5.40 15.65 2.55
CA ASP A 109 -4.93 16.31 1.32
C ASP A 109 -5.74 17.59 1.06
N SER A 110 -7.06 17.47 1.11
CA SER A 110 -7.99 18.58 0.85
C SER A 110 -9.36 18.31 1.46
N LYS A 111 -10.13 19.38 1.63
CA LYS A 111 -11.50 19.37 2.13
C LYS A 111 -12.40 20.09 1.13
N HIS A 112 -13.55 19.50 0.83
CA HIS A 112 -14.53 20.07 -0.09
C HIS A 112 -15.93 19.97 0.54
N PRO A 113 -16.79 20.99 0.40
CA PRO A 113 -18.20 20.83 0.76
C PRO A 113 -18.87 19.82 -0.19
N LEU A 114 -19.95 19.19 0.26
CA LEU A 114 -20.72 18.22 -0.53
C LEU A 114 -21.23 18.82 -1.84
N SER A 115 -21.55 20.11 -1.84
CA SER A 115 -21.93 20.87 -3.04
C SER A 115 -20.83 20.97 -4.11
N LYS A 116 -19.60 20.52 -3.79
CA LYS A 116 -18.42 20.50 -4.67
C LYS A 116 -17.81 19.10 -4.77
N ALA A 117 -18.59 18.04 -4.52
CA ALA A 117 -18.12 16.66 -4.54
C ALA A 117 -17.47 16.27 -5.88
N GLU A 118 -17.86 16.88 -6.99
CA GLU A 118 -17.24 16.72 -8.30
C GLU A 118 -15.77 17.13 -8.32
N ASN A 119 -15.40 18.19 -7.60
CA ASN A 119 -14.01 18.64 -7.50
C ASN A 119 -13.18 17.69 -6.63
N ALA A 120 -13.76 17.19 -5.54
CA ALA A 120 -13.14 16.17 -4.70
C ALA A 120 -12.89 14.88 -5.50
N TRP A 121 -13.87 14.47 -6.31
CA TRP A 121 -13.77 13.29 -7.16
C TRP A 121 -12.74 13.45 -8.28
N ALA A 122 -12.74 14.59 -8.98
CA ALA A 122 -11.76 14.91 -10.01
C ALA A 122 -10.32 14.80 -9.46
N LYS A 123 -10.05 15.41 -8.31
CA LYS A 123 -8.74 15.31 -7.65
C LYS A 123 -8.37 13.88 -7.26
N SER A 124 -9.35 13.07 -6.82
CA SER A 124 -9.10 11.67 -6.48
C SER A 124 -8.69 10.85 -7.69
N ILE A 125 -9.36 11.03 -8.83
CA ILE A 125 -9.15 10.21 -10.02
C ILE A 125 -7.90 10.63 -10.81
N GLU A 126 -7.40 11.86 -10.63
CA GLU A 126 -6.10 12.31 -11.14
C GLU A 126 -4.92 11.49 -10.59
N GLY A 127 -5.11 10.76 -9.47
CA GLY A 127 -4.10 9.84 -8.94
C GLY A 127 -2.92 10.52 -8.23
N HIS A 128 -3.03 11.81 -7.91
CA HIS A 128 -1.98 12.61 -7.27
C HIS A 128 -2.36 13.11 -5.87
N ALA A 129 -3.50 12.68 -5.34
CA ALA A 129 -3.92 12.99 -3.98
C ALA A 129 -2.90 12.47 -2.95
N THR A 130 -2.47 13.34 -2.05
CA THR A 130 -1.46 13.01 -1.04
C THR A 130 -2.11 12.95 0.34
N GLY A 131 -2.70 11.81 0.67
CA GLY A 131 -3.50 11.62 1.88
C GLY A 131 -4.97 11.34 1.56
N LYS A 132 -5.88 11.76 2.44
CA LYS A 132 -7.33 11.61 2.28
C LYS A 132 -7.97 12.92 1.84
N ILE A 133 -8.83 12.84 0.83
CA ILE A 133 -9.73 13.92 0.43
C ILE A 133 -11.00 13.78 1.27
N LEU A 134 -11.40 14.85 1.95
CA LEU A 134 -12.61 14.87 2.76
C LEU A 134 -13.72 15.62 2.02
N VAL A 135 -14.93 15.06 2.10
CA VAL A 135 -16.15 15.72 1.66
C VAL A 135 -17.00 15.97 2.92
N GLU A 136 -17.29 17.23 3.19
CA GLU A 136 -18.02 17.68 4.37
C GLU A 136 -19.48 18.00 3.99
N PRO A 137 -20.48 17.69 4.83
CA PRO A 137 -21.89 17.91 4.54
C PRO A 137 -22.25 19.35 4.17
#